data_AF-C5DMC9-F1
#
_entry.id   AF-C5DMC9-F1
#
_cell.length_a   1.000
_cell.length_b   1.000
_cell.length_c   1.000
_cell.angle_alpha   90.00
_cell.angle_beta   90.00
_cell.angle_gamma   90.00
#
_symmetry.space_group_name_H-M   'P 1'
#
loop_
_entity.id
_entity.type
_entity.pdbx_description
1 polymer ?
#
loop_
_entity_poly.entity_id
_entity_poly.type
_entity_poly.pdbx_seq_one_letter_code
_entity_poly.pdbx_strand_id
1 'polypeptide(L)'
;MSLDSYVHFMRMATKLARYALDHGETPVACIFVHTPADQVVAYGMNDTNRSLTGIAHAEFMGIEQIQSKFGAQDTSIFKDITLYVTVEPCIMCASALKQLGIQKVVFGCGNERFGGNGSILSIQKDSCTAPQNKHISVPGILRKEAIMLLRYFYVRENERSPKPKAKANRKLDVSTFPPIDWSLYLTREEFKDILGSEYLSHYDEKLDLSKTVDWGLIDGNYDDFFLNIKQQCDQFSLQVPKKLKQENCR
;
A
#
# COMPACT_ATOMS: atom_id res chain seq x y z
N MET A 1 -14.01 3.42 9.12
CA MET A 1 -12.78 4.23 9.00
C MET A 1 -13.13 5.47 8.21
N SER A 2 -12.69 6.64 8.66
CA SER A 2 -12.86 7.91 7.96
C SER A 2 -11.74 8.13 6.93
N LEU A 3 -11.93 9.11 6.04
CA LEU A 3 -10.87 9.60 5.15
C LEU A 3 -9.61 10.01 5.94
N ASP A 4 -9.76 10.62 7.11
CA ASP A 4 -8.63 11.01 7.95
C ASP A 4 -7.79 9.81 8.41
N SER A 5 -8.44 8.70 8.77
CA SER A 5 -7.75 7.45 9.11
C SER A 5 -7.00 6.89 7.91
N TYR A 6 -7.59 6.95 6.71
CA TYR A 6 -6.90 6.55 5.48
C TYR A 6 -5.69 7.43 5.19
N VAL A 7 -5.83 8.75 5.30
CA VAL A 7 -4.74 9.69 5.11
C VAL A 7 -3.65 9.45 6.14
N HIS A 8 -3.97 9.24 7.41
CA HIS A 8 -2.99 9.00 8.48
C HIS A 8 -2.03 7.85 8.14
N PHE A 9 -2.55 6.66 7.85
CA PHE A 9 -1.72 5.50 7.52
C PHE A 9 -1.08 5.60 6.14
N MET A 10 -1.73 6.25 5.17
CA MET A 10 -1.11 6.50 3.86
C MET A 10 0.07 7.48 3.95
N ARG A 11 0.03 8.47 4.86
CA ARG A 11 1.20 9.32 5.14
C ARG A 11 2.37 8.47 5.63
N MET A 12 2.13 7.48 6.49
CA MET A 12 3.16 6.53 6.94
C MET A 12 3.75 5.72 5.77
N ALA A 13 2.90 5.19 4.89
CA ALA A 13 3.35 4.49 3.68
C ALA A 13 4.16 5.41 2.76
N THR A 14 3.76 6.68 2.63
CA THR A 14 4.45 7.69 1.82
C THR A 14 5.84 8.04 2.38
N LYS A 15 5.96 8.20 3.70
CA LYS A 15 7.26 8.38 4.38
C LYS A 15 8.19 7.20 4.13
N LEU A 16 7.66 5.98 4.23
CA LEU A 16 8.42 4.76 3.96
C LEU A 16 8.83 4.63 2.49
N ALA A 17 7.95 5.01 1.56
CA ALA A 17 8.27 5.06 0.14
C ALA A 17 9.36 6.09 -0.16
N ARG A 18 9.35 7.22 0.55
CA ARG A 18 10.42 8.21 0.44
C ARG A 18 11.75 7.67 0.98
N TYR A 19 11.73 6.99 2.12
CA TYR A 19 12.90 6.28 2.63
C TYR A 19 13.45 5.27 1.60
N ALA A 20 12.58 4.45 0.98
CA ALA A 20 12.98 3.50 -0.07
C ALA A 20 13.67 4.21 -1.25
N LEU A 21 13.11 5.34 -1.70
CA LEU A 21 13.69 6.15 -2.76
C LEU A 21 15.11 6.60 -2.40
N ASP A 22 15.33 7.11 -1.20
CA ASP A 22 16.63 7.59 -0.73
C ASP A 22 17.67 6.47 -0.58
N HIS A 23 17.20 5.23 -0.41
CA HIS A 23 18.05 4.04 -0.35
C HIS A 23 18.17 3.31 -1.70
N GLY A 24 17.78 3.96 -2.80
CA GLY A 24 17.98 3.46 -4.16
C GLY A 24 16.99 2.36 -4.57
N GLU A 25 15.85 2.26 -3.91
CA GLU A 25 14.75 1.36 -4.28
C GLU A 25 13.59 2.11 -4.95
N THR A 26 12.73 1.34 -5.61
CA THR A 26 11.48 1.90 -6.17
C THR A 26 10.58 2.37 -5.02
N PRO A 27 9.98 3.59 -5.06
CA PRO A 27 9.16 4.14 -3.98
C PRO A 27 7.76 3.51 -3.90
N VAL A 28 7.69 2.19 -3.95
CA VAL A 28 6.52 1.40 -3.58
C VAL A 28 6.76 0.91 -2.16
N ALA A 29 5.93 1.37 -1.23
CA ALA A 29 5.99 0.95 0.16
C ALA A 29 4.58 0.79 0.71
N CYS A 30 4.47 -0.05 1.73
CA CYS A 30 3.21 -0.38 2.35
C CYS A 30 3.28 -0.53 3.87
N ILE A 31 2.15 -0.28 4.52
CA ILE A 31 1.91 -0.42 5.95
C ILE A 31 0.76 -1.41 6.13
N PHE A 32 0.96 -2.44 6.94
CA PHE A 32 -0.07 -3.38 7.35
C PHE A 32 -0.62 -2.94 8.71
N VAL A 33 -1.90 -2.61 8.77
CA VAL A 33 -2.56 -2.15 9.99
C VAL A 33 -3.55 -3.20 10.46
N HIS A 34 -3.43 -3.64 11.71
CA HIS A 34 -4.44 -4.46 12.35
C HIS A 34 -5.61 -3.56 12.77
N THR A 35 -6.68 -3.63 11.97
CA THR A 35 -7.85 -2.75 12.04
C THR A 35 -8.51 -2.76 13.41
N PRO A 36 -8.71 -3.91 14.10
CA PRO A 36 -9.32 -3.90 15.43
C PRO A 36 -8.49 -3.22 16.52
N ALA A 37 -7.17 -3.21 16.39
CA ALA A 37 -6.27 -2.58 17.37
C ALA A 37 -5.82 -1.17 16.97
N ASP A 38 -6.11 -0.75 15.73
CA ASP A 38 -5.64 0.49 15.11
C ASP A 38 -4.10 0.65 15.21
N GLN A 39 -3.38 -0.46 14.96
CA GLN A 39 -1.93 -0.54 15.14
C GLN A 39 -1.24 -1.10 13.90
N VAL A 40 -0.07 -0.55 13.60
CA VAL A 40 0.82 -1.11 12.57
C VAL A 40 1.42 -2.42 13.06
N VAL A 41 1.30 -3.47 12.24
CA VAL A 41 1.80 -4.81 12.56
C VAL A 41 3.01 -5.24 11.75
N ALA A 42 3.13 -4.66 10.54
CA ALA A 42 4.23 -4.86 9.62
C ALA A 42 4.30 -3.70 8.62
N TYR A 43 5.42 -3.61 7.93
CA TYR A 43 5.63 -2.67 6.84
C TYR A 43 6.40 -3.36 5.72
N GLY A 44 6.47 -2.74 4.54
CA GLY A 44 7.27 -3.27 3.45
C GLY A 44 7.67 -2.20 2.45
N MET A 45 8.77 -2.44 1.76
CA MET A 45 9.28 -1.63 0.66
C MET A 45 9.68 -2.55 -0.49
N ASN A 46 9.70 -2.03 -1.72
CA ASN A 46 10.30 -2.75 -2.82
C ASN A 46 11.76 -3.10 -2.47
N ASP A 47 12.16 -4.33 -2.80
CA ASP A 47 13.48 -4.87 -2.48
C ASP A 47 14.09 -5.62 -3.67
N THR A 48 13.67 -5.28 -4.88
CA THR A 48 14.09 -5.99 -6.10
C THR A 48 15.55 -5.74 -6.44
N ASN A 49 16.09 -4.55 -6.13
CA ASN A 49 17.50 -4.25 -6.37
C ASN A 49 18.42 -4.99 -5.38
N ARG A 50 18.00 -5.19 -4.12
CA ARG A 50 18.79 -5.95 -3.13
C ARG A 50 18.66 -7.46 -3.33
N SER A 51 17.44 -7.96 -3.51
CA SER A 51 17.17 -9.40 -3.66
C SER A 51 17.62 -9.97 -5.00
N LEU A 52 17.76 -9.12 -6.03
CA LEU A 52 18.00 -9.52 -7.43
C LEU A 52 16.88 -10.41 -8.00
N THR A 53 15.68 -10.33 -7.42
CA THR A 53 14.49 -11.03 -7.91
C THR A 53 13.43 -10.02 -8.35
N GLY A 54 12.64 -10.40 -9.36
CA GLY A 54 11.48 -9.59 -9.80
C GLY A 54 10.24 -9.71 -8.92
N ILE A 55 10.32 -10.41 -7.78
CA ILE A 55 9.16 -10.74 -6.93
C ILE A 55 9.19 -10.11 -5.54
N ALA A 56 10.34 -9.56 -5.11
CA ALA A 56 10.51 -8.96 -3.78
C ALA A 56 9.85 -7.56 -3.70
N HIS A 57 8.53 -7.54 -3.79
CA HIS A 57 7.71 -6.33 -3.68
C HIS A 57 7.39 -6.00 -2.21
N ALA A 58 6.96 -4.76 -1.98
CA ALA A 58 6.64 -4.25 -0.65
C ALA A 58 5.66 -5.15 0.11
N GLU A 59 4.62 -5.63 -0.58
CA GLU A 59 3.59 -6.47 0.02
C GLU A 59 4.17 -7.81 0.50
N PHE A 60 5.10 -8.42 -0.24
CA PHE A 60 5.73 -9.67 0.17
C PHE A 60 6.62 -9.50 1.41
N MET A 61 7.35 -8.38 1.50
CA MET A 61 8.15 -8.07 2.69
C MET A 61 7.28 -7.97 3.96
N GLY A 62 6.13 -7.30 3.87
CA GLY A 62 5.23 -7.20 5.03
C GLY A 62 4.50 -8.50 5.35
N ILE A 63 4.12 -9.28 4.34
CA ILE A 63 3.58 -10.64 4.52
C ILE A 63 4.58 -11.52 5.27
N GLU A 64 5.86 -11.50 4.87
CA GLU A 64 6.92 -12.27 5.51
C GLU A 64 7.11 -11.88 6.99
N GLN A 65 7.06 -10.58 7.31
CA GLN A 65 7.10 -10.11 8.70
C GLN A 65 5.93 -10.64 9.54
N ILE A 66 4.71 -10.61 8.99
CA ILE A 66 3.50 -11.12 9.65
C ILE A 66 3.64 -12.62 9.87
N GLN A 67 4.01 -13.38 8.84
CA GLN A 67 4.17 -14.83 8.91
C GLN A 67 5.29 -15.26 9.87
N SER A 68 6.38 -14.49 9.95
CA SER A 68 7.46 -14.72 10.91
C SER A 68 7.00 -14.52 12.35
N LYS A 69 6.05 -13.62 12.58
CA LYS A 69 5.53 -13.27 13.91
C LYS A 69 4.39 -14.18 14.39
N PHE A 70 3.49 -14.55 13.49
CA PHE A 70 2.26 -15.27 13.83
C PHE A 70 2.19 -16.70 13.27
N GLY A 71 3.19 -17.10 12.48
CA GLY A 71 3.24 -18.38 11.79
C GLY A 71 2.66 -18.32 10.38
N ALA A 72 3.28 -19.04 9.44
CA ALA A 72 2.88 -19.02 8.02
C ALA A 72 1.62 -19.84 7.71
N GLN A 73 1.22 -20.76 8.60
CA GLN A 73 0.10 -21.67 8.38
C GLN A 73 -1.26 -21.04 8.73
N ASP A 74 -1.27 -20.09 9.67
CA ASP A 74 -2.50 -19.40 10.08
C ASP A 74 -2.57 -18.03 9.39
N THR A 75 -3.36 -17.95 8.33
CA THR A 75 -3.60 -16.71 7.59
C THR A 75 -4.77 -15.90 8.17
N SER A 76 -5.40 -16.35 9.26
CA SER A 76 -6.63 -15.73 9.77
C SER A 76 -6.46 -14.28 10.21
N ILE A 77 -5.24 -13.86 10.57
CA ILE A 77 -4.93 -12.46 10.91
C ILE A 77 -5.16 -11.50 9.73
N PHE A 78 -4.97 -11.96 8.49
CA PHE A 78 -5.08 -11.08 7.32
C PHE A 78 -6.49 -10.53 7.12
N LYS A 79 -7.53 -11.21 7.63
CA LYS A 79 -8.90 -10.69 7.57
C LYS A 79 -9.10 -9.40 8.37
N ASP A 80 -8.28 -9.23 9.41
CA ASP A 80 -8.32 -8.10 10.34
C ASP A 80 -7.32 -7.01 9.91
N ILE A 81 -6.58 -7.22 8.82
CA ILE A 81 -5.59 -6.29 8.30
C ILE A 81 -6.17 -5.42 7.18
N THR A 82 -5.87 -4.13 7.27
CA THR A 82 -5.97 -3.19 6.15
C THR A 82 -4.55 -2.87 5.65
N LEU A 83 -4.32 -3.06 4.36
CA LEU A 83 -3.07 -2.67 3.70
C LEU A 83 -3.17 -1.23 3.21
N TYR A 84 -2.15 -0.41 3.50
CA TYR A 84 -1.96 0.92 2.90
C TYR A 84 -0.72 0.88 2.03
N VAL A 85 -0.84 1.14 0.72
CA VAL A 85 0.30 1.06 -0.22
C VAL A 85 0.34 2.27 -1.16
N THR A 86 1.52 2.83 -1.41
CA THR A 86 1.63 4.06 -2.23
C THR A 86 1.18 3.87 -3.67
N VAL A 87 1.40 2.69 -4.24
CA VAL A 87 1.03 2.33 -5.61
C VAL A 87 0.12 1.11 -5.57
N GLU A 88 -0.91 1.09 -6.40
CA GLU A 88 -1.81 -0.06 -6.55
C GLU A 88 -1.03 -1.40 -6.65
N PRO A 89 -1.43 -2.43 -5.86
CA PRO A 89 -0.79 -3.74 -5.94
C PRO A 89 -0.77 -4.25 -7.37
N CYS A 90 0.38 -4.79 -7.78
CA CYS A 90 0.44 -5.45 -9.08
C CYS A 90 -0.40 -6.74 -9.07
N ILE A 91 -0.72 -7.29 -10.24
CA ILE A 91 -1.50 -8.54 -10.40
C ILE A 91 -1.00 -9.66 -9.47
N MET A 92 0.32 -9.84 -9.36
CA MET A 92 0.94 -10.83 -8.48
C MET A 92 0.64 -10.54 -7.00
N CYS A 93 0.88 -9.32 -6.54
CA CYS A 93 0.66 -8.92 -5.15
C CYS A 93 -0.84 -8.96 -4.80
N ALA A 94 -1.71 -8.47 -5.69
CA ALA A 94 -3.16 -8.54 -5.56
C ALA A 94 -3.65 -10.00 -5.40
N SER A 95 -3.10 -10.92 -6.19
CA SER A 95 -3.42 -12.35 -6.09
C SER A 95 -2.95 -12.96 -4.77
N ALA A 96 -1.74 -12.63 -4.32
CA ALA A 96 -1.22 -13.10 -3.04
C ALA A 96 -2.06 -12.59 -1.85
N LEU A 97 -2.38 -11.30 -1.84
CA LEU A 97 -3.21 -10.67 -0.81
C LEU A 97 -4.61 -11.29 -0.75
N LYS A 98 -5.22 -11.56 -1.91
CA LYS A 98 -6.52 -12.24 -2.00
C LYS A 98 -6.44 -13.65 -1.42
N GLN A 99 -5.44 -14.44 -1.84
CA GLN A 99 -5.18 -15.79 -1.34
C GLN A 99 -5.03 -15.85 0.19
N LEU A 100 -4.38 -14.83 0.77
CA LEU A 100 -4.19 -14.73 2.21
C LEU A 100 -5.44 -14.29 2.98
N GLY A 101 -6.48 -13.81 2.31
CA GLY A 101 -7.72 -13.42 2.96
C GLY A 101 -7.77 -11.96 3.43
N ILE A 102 -6.97 -11.05 2.86
CA ILE A 102 -7.09 -9.63 3.20
C ILE A 102 -8.50 -9.11 2.84
N GLN A 103 -9.03 -8.17 3.63
CA GLN A 103 -10.37 -7.62 3.40
C GLN A 103 -10.35 -6.20 2.83
N LYS A 104 -9.25 -5.47 3.01
CA LYS A 104 -9.15 -4.08 2.55
C LYS A 104 -7.74 -3.71 2.12
N VAL A 105 -7.67 -3.07 0.95
CA VAL A 105 -6.48 -2.40 0.44
C VAL A 105 -6.83 -0.94 0.21
N VAL A 106 -5.98 -0.04 0.68
CA VAL A 106 -6.04 1.39 0.45
C VAL A 106 -4.77 1.76 -0.30
N PHE A 107 -4.88 2.47 -1.41
CA PHE A 107 -3.71 2.83 -2.19
C PHE A 107 -3.74 4.26 -2.72
N GLY A 108 -2.54 4.77 -3.02
CA GLY A 108 -2.38 6.11 -3.58
C GLY A 108 -2.68 6.16 -5.06
N CYS A 109 -1.65 5.97 -5.90
CA CYS A 109 -1.83 6.03 -7.34
C CYS A 109 -2.08 4.65 -7.96
N GLY A 110 -2.78 4.63 -9.10
CA GLY A 110 -2.94 3.42 -9.91
C GLY A 110 -1.59 2.90 -10.45
N ASN A 111 -1.57 1.63 -10.81
CA ASN A 111 -0.43 0.99 -11.45
C ASN A 111 -0.75 0.75 -12.94
N GLU A 112 -0.34 1.71 -13.77
CA GLU A 112 -0.68 1.78 -15.20
C GLU A 112 -0.15 0.63 -16.05
N ARG A 113 0.75 -0.21 -15.52
CA ARG A 113 1.36 -1.32 -16.27
C ARG A 113 0.95 -2.69 -15.75
N PHE A 114 0.75 -2.80 -14.44
CA PHE A 114 0.59 -4.10 -13.78
C PHE A 114 -0.52 -4.12 -12.74
N GLY A 115 -1.37 -3.08 -12.65
CA GLY A 115 -2.37 -2.94 -11.59
C GLY A 115 -3.37 -4.09 -11.54
N GLY A 116 -3.40 -4.77 -10.39
CA GLY A 116 -4.24 -5.93 -10.14
C GLY A 116 -5.56 -5.62 -9.47
N ASN A 117 -5.80 -4.36 -9.07
CA ASN A 117 -6.98 -3.94 -8.30
C ASN A 117 -7.92 -3.01 -9.07
N GLY A 118 -7.74 -2.87 -10.38
CA GLY A 118 -8.62 -2.10 -11.26
C GLY A 118 -7.93 -1.62 -12.54
N SER A 119 -6.67 -1.16 -12.48
CA SER A 119 -6.05 -0.49 -13.64
C SER A 119 -5.90 -1.40 -14.86
N ILE A 120 -5.51 -2.67 -14.65
CA ILE A 120 -5.33 -3.66 -15.73
C ILE A 120 -6.26 -4.84 -15.52
N LEU A 121 -6.21 -5.46 -14.35
CA LEU A 121 -7.12 -6.53 -13.93
C LEU A 121 -7.79 -6.15 -12.62
N SER A 122 -8.87 -6.85 -12.29
CA SER A 122 -9.54 -6.74 -11.00
C SER A 122 -9.50 -8.06 -10.22
N ILE A 123 -8.30 -8.47 -9.82
CA ILE A 123 -8.05 -9.71 -9.07
C ILE A 123 -8.83 -9.75 -7.76
N GLN A 124 -8.98 -8.59 -7.10
CA GLN A 124 -9.74 -8.44 -5.85
C GLN A 124 -11.19 -8.94 -5.94
N LYS A 125 -11.77 -9.01 -7.15
CA LYS A 125 -13.15 -9.45 -7.39
C LYS A 125 -13.26 -10.58 -8.43
N ASP A 126 -12.14 -11.12 -8.91
CA ASP A 126 -12.15 -12.20 -9.89
C ASP A 126 -12.74 -13.51 -9.33
N SER A 127 -13.02 -14.46 -10.23
CA SER A 127 -13.52 -15.79 -9.88
C SER A 127 -12.48 -16.91 -10.04
N CYS A 128 -11.27 -16.63 -10.53
CA CYS A 128 -10.25 -17.65 -10.79
C CYS A 128 -9.20 -17.74 -9.69
N THR A 129 -8.97 -16.67 -8.92
CA THR A 129 -8.08 -16.68 -7.77
C THR A 129 -8.84 -17.22 -6.56
N ALA A 130 -8.42 -18.38 -6.03
CA ALA A 130 -8.99 -18.97 -4.82
C ALA A 130 -8.29 -18.43 -3.55
N PRO A 131 -8.95 -18.38 -2.37
CA PRO A 131 -10.37 -18.67 -2.16
C PRO A 131 -11.27 -17.62 -2.85
N GLN A 132 -12.58 -17.90 -2.96
CA GLN A 132 -13.54 -17.01 -3.65
C GLN A 132 -13.92 -15.76 -2.82
N ASN A 133 -13.02 -15.30 -1.95
CA ASN A 133 -13.21 -14.07 -1.19
C ASN A 133 -13.05 -12.84 -2.09
N LYS A 134 -13.54 -11.70 -1.61
CA LYS A 134 -13.36 -10.40 -2.26
C LYS A 134 -12.81 -9.42 -1.24
N HIS A 135 -12.03 -8.46 -1.70
CA HIS A 135 -11.56 -7.38 -0.86
C HIS A 135 -11.86 -6.02 -1.48
N ILE A 136 -12.11 -5.03 -0.63
CA ILE A 136 -12.36 -3.66 -1.05
C ILE A 136 -11.02 -3.00 -1.36
N SER A 137 -10.93 -2.30 -2.49
CA SER A 137 -9.76 -1.50 -2.88
C SER A 137 -10.13 -0.03 -2.96
N VAL A 138 -9.56 0.79 -2.08
CA VAL A 138 -9.81 2.24 -2.00
C VAL A 138 -8.66 2.99 -2.68
N PRO A 139 -8.85 3.55 -3.89
CA PRO A 139 -7.82 4.30 -4.61
C PRO A 139 -7.72 5.74 -4.11
N GLY A 140 -6.69 6.47 -4.57
CA GLY A 140 -6.69 7.93 -4.59
C GLY A 140 -6.17 8.62 -3.33
N ILE A 141 -5.80 7.89 -2.28
CA ILE A 141 -5.36 8.47 -1.01
C ILE A 141 -3.90 8.93 -1.15
N LEU A 142 -3.63 10.23 -1.08
CA LEU A 142 -2.29 10.81 -1.37
C LEU A 142 -1.73 10.38 -2.74
N ARG A 143 -2.62 10.31 -3.74
CA ARG A 143 -2.27 9.89 -5.10
C ARG A 143 -1.18 10.76 -5.73
N LYS A 144 -1.25 12.08 -5.54
CA LYS A 144 -0.29 13.01 -6.16
C LYS A 144 1.11 12.81 -5.58
N GLU A 145 1.21 12.58 -4.28
CA GLU A 145 2.46 12.30 -3.58
C GLU A 145 3.10 11.01 -4.10
N ALA A 146 2.32 9.94 -4.25
CA ALA A 146 2.79 8.68 -4.82
C ALA A 146 3.29 8.84 -6.27
N ILE A 147 2.55 9.58 -7.11
CA ILE A 147 2.97 9.91 -8.49
C ILE A 147 4.29 10.69 -8.48
N MET A 148 4.41 11.70 -7.60
CA MET A 148 5.62 12.51 -7.52
C MET A 148 6.85 11.70 -7.10
N LEU A 149 6.72 10.81 -6.12
CA LEU A 149 7.81 9.91 -5.74
C LEU A 149 8.23 9.00 -6.90
N LEU A 150 7.28 8.43 -7.65
CA LEU A 150 7.59 7.65 -8.86
C LEU A 150 8.31 8.51 -9.91
N ARG A 151 7.90 9.76 -10.11
CA ARG A 151 8.57 10.69 -11.02
C ARG A 151 10.01 10.97 -10.57
N TYR A 152 10.25 11.19 -9.28
CA TYR A 152 11.62 11.33 -8.74
C TYR A 152 12.46 10.08 -9.05
N PHE A 153 11.93 8.88 -8.84
CA PHE A 153 12.61 7.63 -9.17
C PHE A 153 12.94 7.52 -10.66
N TYR A 154 12.02 7.88 -11.55
CA TYR A 154 12.25 7.77 -12.99
C TYR A 154 13.19 8.81 -13.56
N VAL A 155 13.37 9.95 -12.90
CA VAL A 155 14.38 10.96 -13.26
C VAL A 155 15.76 10.55 -12.77
N ARG A 156 15.86 9.85 -11.63
CA ARG A 156 17.12 9.25 -11.18
C ARG A 156 17.64 8.23 -12.22
N GLU A 157 18.95 8.21 -12.37
CA GLU A 157 19.64 7.16 -13.13
C GLU A 157 19.72 5.90 -12.25
N ASN A 158 19.29 4.76 -12.80
CA ASN A 158 19.49 3.49 -12.12
C ASN A 158 20.87 2.96 -12.51
N GLU A 159 21.88 3.27 -11.69
CA GLU A 159 23.25 2.79 -11.86
C GLU A 159 23.35 1.25 -11.77
N ARG A 160 22.38 0.58 -11.15
CA ARG A 160 22.32 -0.88 -11.05
C ARG A 160 21.71 -1.55 -12.29
N SER A 161 21.26 -0.78 -13.28
CA SER A 161 20.78 -1.33 -14.54
C SER A 161 21.95 -1.86 -15.39
N PRO A 162 21.84 -3.04 -16.03
CA PRO A 162 22.92 -3.60 -16.86
C PRO A 162 23.36 -2.68 -18.01
N LYS A 163 22.48 -1.77 -18.44
CA LYS A 163 22.77 -0.72 -19.43
C LYS A 163 22.18 0.60 -18.92
N PRO A 164 22.95 1.40 -18.16
CA PRO A 164 22.50 2.70 -17.70
C PRO A 164 22.16 3.57 -18.92
N LYS A 165 20.90 3.99 -19.03
CA LYS A 165 20.50 4.99 -20.04
C LYS A 165 20.58 6.35 -19.37
N ALA A 166 21.46 7.21 -19.86
CA ALA A 166 21.54 8.58 -19.38
C ALA A 166 20.18 9.27 -19.57
N LYS A 167 19.65 9.88 -18.51
CA LYS A 167 18.31 10.53 -18.53
C LYS A 167 18.37 12.05 -18.43
N ALA A 168 19.53 12.65 -18.69
CA ALA A 168 19.84 14.07 -18.52
C ALA A 168 18.81 15.06 -19.14
N ASN A 169 18.01 14.65 -20.13
CA ASN A 169 17.03 15.52 -20.79
C ASN A 169 15.60 15.42 -20.23
N ARG A 170 15.32 14.59 -19.21
CA ARG A 170 13.97 14.49 -18.64
C ARG A 170 13.69 15.63 -17.68
N LYS A 171 12.87 16.58 -18.10
CA LYS A 171 12.29 17.58 -17.18
C LYS A 171 11.26 16.91 -16.29
N LEU A 172 11.40 17.09 -14.98
CA LEU A 172 10.43 16.65 -13.99
C LEU A 172 9.16 17.49 -14.13
N ASP A 173 8.03 16.84 -14.42
CA ASP A 173 6.72 17.48 -14.35
C ASP A 173 6.19 17.44 -12.91
N VAL A 174 5.88 18.62 -12.38
CA VAL A 174 5.40 18.82 -11.00
C VAL A 174 3.97 19.35 -10.94
N SER A 175 3.37 19.71 -12.08
CA SER A 175 2.12 20.45 -12.14
C SER A 175 0.98 19.67 -12.78
N THR A 176 1.27 18.77 -13.73
CA THR A 176 0.22 17.99 -14.38
C THR A 176 0.08 16.62 -13.76
N PHE A 177 -1.16 16.16 -13.58
CA PHE A 177 -1.49 14.82 -13.12
C PHE A 177 -2.56 14.26 -14.05
N PRO A 178 -2.45 13.00 -14.49
CA PRO A 178 -3.51 12.37 -15.28
C PRO A 178 -4.84 12.41 -14.50
N PRO A 179 -5.99 12.51 -15.17
CA PRO A 179 -7.28 12.35 -14.50
C PRO A 179 -7.35 10.94 -13.87
N ILE A 180 -8.00 10.82 -12.71
CA ILE A 180 -8.23 9.53 -12.08
C ILE A 180 -9.56 8.96 -12.55
N ASP A 181 -9.53 7.78 -13.17
CA ASP A 181 -10.76 7.06 -13.50
C ASP A 181 -11.20 6.19 -12.32
N TRP A 182 -11.98 6.79 -11.41
CA TRP A 182 -12.50 6.11 -10.21
C TRP A 182 -13.31 4.86 -10.53
N SER A 183 -13.99 4.84 -11.69
CA SER A 183 -14.87 3.75 -12.11
C SER A 183 -14.16 2.42 -12.38
N LEU A 184 -12.83 2.46 -12.56
CA LEU A 184 -12.01 1.26 -12.68
C LEU A 184 -11.94 0.46 -11.36
N TYR A 185 -12.08 1.16 -10.23
CA TYR A 185 -11.84 0.60 -8.90
C TYR A 185 -13.12 0.43 -8.08
N LEU A 186 -13.99 1.44 -8.12
CA LEU A 186 -15.20 1.53 -7.31
C LEU A 186 -16.37 1.97 -8.18
N THR A 187 -17.55 1.44 -7.90
CA THR A 187 -18.80 2.04 -8.38
C THR A 187 -19.03 3.39 -7.70
N ARG A 188 -19.90 4.23 -8.30
CA ARG A 188 -20.26 5.52 -7.72
C ARG A 188 -20.89 5.40 -6.33
N GLU A 189 -21.68 4.35 -6.09
CA GLU A 189 -22.28 4.12 -4.76
C GLU A 189 -21.23 3.65 -3.75
N GLU A 190 -20.35 2.71 -4.12
CA GLU A 190 -19.23 2.31 -3.25
C GLU A 190 -18.31 3.49 -2.92
N PHE A 191 -18.04 4.37 -3.89
CA PHE A 191 -17.28 5.60 -3.66
C PHE A 191 -17.95 6.48 -2.59
N LYS A 192 -19.26 6.71 -2.73
CA LYS A 192 -20.05 7.49 -1.77
C LYS A 192 -20.06 6.86 -0.38
N ASP A 193 -20.25 5.54 -0.29
CA ASP A 193 -20.29 4.82 0.98
C ASP A 193 -18.92 4.83 1.70
N ILE A 194 -17.83 4.82 0.93
CA ILE A 194 -16.46 4.76 1.49
C ILE A 194 -15.93 6.16 1.85
N LEU A 195 -16.14 7.15 0.98
CA LEU A 195 -15.51 8.47 1.09
C LEU A 195 -16.47 9.56 1.56
N GLY A 196 -17.77 9.39 1.33
CA GLY A 196 -18.80 10.38 1.67
C GLY A 196 -19.42 11.05 0.44
N SER A 197 -20.68 11.48 0.58
CA SER A 197 -21.43 12.14 -0.49
C SER A 197 -20.86 13.49 -0.90
N GLU A 198 -20.17 14.17 0.01
CA GLU A 198 -19.51 15.45 -0.20
C GLU A 198 -18.35 15.36 -1.20
N TYR A 199 -17.81 14.16 -1.44
CA TYR A 199 -16.73 13.93 -2.41
C TYR A 199 -17.25 13.48 -3.78
N LEU A 200 -18.56 13.31 -3.99
CA LEU A 200 -19.11 12.74 -5.25
C LEU A 200 -18.67 13.48 -6.51
N SER A 201 -18.50 14.80 -6.45
CA SER A 201 -17.96 15.57 -7.59
C SER A 201 -16.59 15.08 -8.04
N HIS A 202 -15.76 14.53 -7.14
CA HIS A 202 -14.45 13.99 -7.47
C HIS A 202 -14.56 12.72 -8.31
N TYR A 203 -15.58 11.90 -8.06
CA TYR A 203 -15.89 10.74 -8.88
C TYR A 203 -16.36 11.18 -10.27
N ASP A 204 -17.35 12.08 -10.31
CA ASP A 204 -18.02 12.49 -11.55
C ASP A 204 -17.09 13.28 -12.48
N GLU A 205 -16.23 14.14 -11.90
CA GLU A 205 -15.30 15.01 -12.63
C GLU A 205 -13.88 14.43 -12.74
N LYS A 206 -13.65 13.20 -12.26
CA LYS A 206 -12.34 12.50 -12.30
C LYS A 206 -11.20 13.27 -11.61
N LEU A 207 -11.51 13.89 -10.47
CA LEU A 207 -10.58 14.73 -9.70
C LEU A 207 -9.88 13.96 -8.58
N ASP A 208 -8.66 14.38 -8.25
CA ASP A 208 -7.95 13.98 -7.03
C ASP A 208 -8.62 14.55 -5.78
N LEU A 209 -8.60 13.79 -4.68
CA LEU A 209 -9.11 14.23 -3.37
C LEU A 209 -8.36 15.46 -2.81
N SER A 210 -7.08 15.61 -3.17
CA SER A 210 -6.28 16.79 -2.81
C SER A 210 -6.03 17.67 -4.03
N LYS A 211 -6.15 18.98 -3.83
CA LYS A 211 -5.81 19.98 -4.86
C LYS A 211 -4.30 20.15 -5.02
N THR A 212 -3.55 20.06 -3.94
CA THR A 212 -2.11 20.36 -3.89
C THR A 212 -1.29 19.14 -3.46
N VAL A 213 -0.02 19.12 -3.83
CA VAL A 213 0.96 18.14 -3.34
C VAL A 213 1.46 18.58 -1.97
N ASP A 214 1.55 17.66 -1.01
CA ASP A 214 2.27 17.86 0.24
C ASP A 214 3.78 17.67 0.04
N TRP A 215 4.46 18.74 -0.38
CA TRP A 215 5.92 18.74 -0.60
C TRP A 215 6.70 18.41 0.66
N GLY A 216 6.24 18.85 1.83
CA GLY A 216 6.89 18.53 3.11
C GLY A 216 6.89 17.03 3.43
N LEU A 217 5.93 16.29 2.90
CA LEU A 217 5.84 14.84 3.04
C LEU A 217 6.76 14.07 2.07
N ILE A 218 6.98 14.56 0.85
CA ILE A 218 7.74 13.83 -0.17
C ILE A 218 9.19 14.29 -0.31
N ASP A 219 9.55 15.44 0.25
CA ASP A 219 10.93 15.95 0.28
C ASP A 219 11.59 15.84 1.68
N GLY A 220 10.88 15.29 2.67
CA GLY A 220 11.43 15.04 4.00
C GLY A 220 12.41 13.87 4.07
N ASN A 221 13.27 13.86 5.09
CA ASN A 221 14.06 12.70 5.48
C ASN A 221 13.29 11.89 6.54
N TYR A 222 13.31 10.56 6.41
CA TYR A 222 12.52 9.65 7.25
C TYR A 222 13.33 8.50 7.87
N ASP A 223 14.62 8.71 8.11
CA ASP A 223 15.48 7.72 8.76
C ASP A 223 15.00 7.40 10.19
N ASP A 224 14.68 8.43 10.98
CA ASP A 224 14.13 8.26 12.34
C ASP A 224 12.74 7.62 12.32
N PHE A 225 11.92 7.96 11.32
CA PHE A 225 10.61 7.34 11.14
C PHE A 225 10.74 5.84 10.86
N PHE A 226 11.70 5.44 10.02
CA PHE A 226 11.97 4.04 9.74
C PHE A 226 12.40 3.27 11.01
N LEU A 227 13.24 3.86 11.85
CA LEU A 227 13.60 3.25 13.14
C LEU A 227 12.39 3.09 14.05
N ASN A 228 11.53 4.11 14.12
CA ASN A 228 10.34 4.09 14.95
C ASN A 228 9.30 3.04 14.50
N ILE A 229 9.01 2.94 13.19
CA ILE A 229 8.02 1.99 12.70
C ILE A 229 8.49 0.54 12.87
N LYS A 230 9.80 0.30 12.76
CA LYS A 230 10.39 -1.00 13.07
C LYS A 230 10.14 -1.38 14.52
N GLN A 231 10.44 -0.48 15.46
CA GLN A 231 10.17 -0.70 16.88
C GLN A 231 8.69 -0.93 17.18
N GLN A 232 7.79 -0.16 16.55
CA GLN A 232 6.34 -0.33 16.71
C GLN A 232 5.90 -1.73 16.26
N CYS A 233 6.41 -2.21 15.13
CA CYS A 233 6.09 -3.55 14.63
C CYS A 233 6.63 -4.62 15.59
N ASP A 234 7.87 -4.50 16.06
CA ASP A 234 8.49 -5.47 16.97
C ASP A 234 7.74 -5.59 18.31
N GLN A 235 7.11 -4.49 18.76
CA GLN A 235 6.32 -4.45 19.99
C GLN A 235 4.88 -4.96 19.83
N PHE A 236 4.38 -5.09 18.59
CA PHE A 236 3.01 -5.54 18.36
C PHE A 236 2.84 -7.02 18.72
N SER A 237 1.85 -7.31 19.56
CA SER A 237 1.46 -8.66 19.94
C SER A 237 -0.07 -8.80 19.94
N LEU A 238 -0.58 -9.91 19.41
CA LEU A 238 -1.98 -10.27 19.60
C LEU A 238 -2.19 -10.63 21.08
N GLN A 239 -3.04 -9.87 21.79
CA GLN A 239 -3.48 -10.28 23.12
C GLN A 239 -4.30 -11.56 22.97
N VAL A 240 -3.67 -12.72 23.16
CA VAL A 240 -4.39 -13.99 23.26
C VAL A 240 -5.19 -13.93 24.56
N PRO A 241 -6.54 -14.03 24.54
CA PRO A 241 -7.28 -14.22 25.77
C PRO A 241 -6.72 -15.48 26.43
N LYS A 242 -6.14 -15.35 27.63
CA LYS A 242 -5.74 -16.52 28.42
C LYS A 242 -6.97 -17.42 28.49
N LYS A 243 -6.93 -18.59 27.82
CA LYS A 243 -7.88 -19.66 28.10
C LYS A 243 -7.76 -19.89 29.61
N LEU A 244 -8.79 -19.47 30.35
CA LEU A 244 -8.96 -19.90 31.73
C LEU A 244 -8.88 -21.42 31.69
N LYS A 245 -7.79 -21.98 32.24
CA LYS A 245 -7.74 -23.41 32.52
C LYS A 245 -8.98 -23.69 33.37
N GLN A 246 -9.95 -24.39 32.80
CA GLN A 246 -10.93 -25.09 33.60
C GLN A 246 -10.14 -26.10 34.41
N GLU A 247 -9.86 -25.75 35.66
CA GLU A 247 -9.46 -26.70 36.69
C GLU A 247 -10.63 -27.66 36.88
N ASN A 248 -10.64 -28.74 36.11
CA ASN A 248 -11.35 -29.94 36.49
C ASN A 248 -10.61 -30.56 37.66
N CYS A 249 -10.87 -30.07 38.87
CA CYS A 249 -10.61 -30.83 40.09
C CYS A 249 -11.87 -31.62 40.42
N ARG A 250 -11.73 -32.94 40.27
CA ARG A 250 -12.62 -33.96 40.83
C ARG A 250 -12.51 -33.98 42.35
#